data_AF-A0A9D2YXW2-F1
#
_entry.id   AF-A0A9D2YXW2-F1
#
_cell.length_a   1.000
_cell.length_b   1.000
_cell.length_c   1.000
_cell.angle_alpha   90.00
_cell.angle_beta   90.00
_cell.angle_gamma   90.00
#
_symmetry.space_group_name_H-M   'P 1'
#
loop_
_entity.id
_entity.type
_entity.pdbx_description
1 polymer ?
#
loop_
_entity_poly.entity_id
_entity_poly.type
_entity_poly.pdbx_seq_one_letter_code
_entity_poly.pdbx_strand_id
1 'polypeptide(L)'
;MGKKRKKHKPEWITVGDFEDKALEKPLKIKLKVGGSEVTELSGSGHDFDDRSDHERERHKEKKKKKKKKSEKDKDKYVDEEERRRRKEEKRKRREREQKESETAAAACGGPPIEPFTLPKSISVSLEPDEKKKKKDRFEGELEVEKFHPAVKSEVEQQGDRPVRSCRTQQENESTPRQQLLEHFLRQLQRKDPHGFFACPVTDAIAPGYSSIIKHPMDFSTIKDKIKNNEYNTITEFKADFKLMCDNAMVYNRPETVYYKAAKKLLHTGFKMMSKVLQRCLLTFF
;
A
#
# COMPACT_ATOMS: atom_id res chain seq x y z
N MET A 1 49.89 20.51 -2.47
CA MET A 1 49.94 19.02 -2.48
C MET A 1 49.76 18.54 -1.04
N GLY A 2 49.12 17.43 -0.67
CA GLY A 2 48.29 16.45 -1.41
C GLY A 2 47.41 15.67 -0.40
N LYS A 3 46.20 15.22 -0.81
CA LYS A 3 45.19 14.67 0.12
C LYS A 3 45.48 13.21 0.49
N LYS A 4 45.83 12.91 1.76
CA LYS A 4 46.01 11.54 2.26
C LYS A 4 44.67 10.79 2.33
N ARG A 5 44.49 9.77 1.50
CA ARG A 5 43.30 8.89 1.48
C ARG A 5 43.38 7.85 2.61
N LYS A 6 42.37 7.76 3.49
CA LYS A 6 42.18 6.56 4.33
C LYS A 6 41.65 5.43 3.44
N LYS A 7 42.37 4.30 3.38
CA LYS A 7 41.88 3.05 2.76
C LYS A 7 41.06 2.29 3.80
N HIS A 8 39.89 1.79 3.42
CA HIS A 8 39.11 0.87 4.25
C HIS A 8 39.25 -0.54 3.66
N LYS A 9 39.66 -1.52 4.48
CA LYS A 9 39.48 -2.94 4.10
C LYS A 9 38.03 -3.34 4.39
N PRO A 10 37.40 -4.17 3.53
CA PRO A 10 36.38 -5.11 3.96
C PRO A 10 37.07 -6.42 4.38
N GLU A 11 36.65 -6.99 5.51
CA GLU A 11 36.92 -8.39 5.81
C GLU A 11 35.68 -9.22 5.47
N TRP A 12 35.91 -10.35 4.83
CA TRP A 12 34.90 -11.34 4.49
C TRP A 12 34.94 -12.43 5.56
N ILE A 13 33.78 -12.92 5.97
CA ILE A 13 33.64 -14.13 6.78
C ILE A 13 32.59 -15.00 6.10
N THR A 14 32.91 -16.28 5.94
CA THR A 14 32.15 -17.27 5.17
C THR A 14 31.05 -17.94 5.98
N VAL A 15 30.21 -18.73 5.29
CA VAL A 15 29.10 -19.49 5.86
C VAL A 15 29.54 -20.86 6.39
N GLY A 16 28.74 -21.42 7.30
CA GLY A 16 28.98 -22.65 8.07
C GLY A 16 28.64 -22.39 9.56
N ASP A 17 27.84 -23.17 10.27
CA ASP A 17 27.17 -24.43 9.93
C ASP A 17 25.71 -24.49 10.41
N PHE A 18 25.00 -25.54 9.98
CA PHE A 18 23.59 -25.80 10.26
C PHE A 18 23.49 -26.98 11.25
N GLU A 19 23.01 -26.72 12.48
CA GLU A 19 22.54 -27.78 13.39
C GLU A 19 21.09 -27.52 13.82
N ASP A 20 20.26 -28.55 13.67
CA ASP A 20 18.86 -28.58 14.11
C ASP A 20 18.76 -29.11 15.54
N LYS A 21 18.01 -28.41 16.41
CA LYS A 21 17.59 -28.90 17.74
C LYS A 21 16.15 -28.47 18.04
N ALA A 22 15.23 -29.32 17.61
CA ALA A 22 13.82 -29.24 17.95
C ALA A 22 13.52 -29.59 19.43
N LEU A 23 12.28 -29.27 19.81
CA LEU A 23 11.48 -29.79 20.94
C LEU A 23 11.65 -29.26 22.39
N GLU A 24 10.46 -29.05 22.95
CA GLU A 24 10.01 -29.15 24.34
C GLU A 24 10.72 -28.42 25.50
N LYS A 25 9.98 -27.44 26.06
CA LYS A 25 9.96 -27.15 27.51
C LYS A 25 8.50 -26.95 27.95
N PRO A 26 7.87 -27.93 28.63
CA PRO A 26 6.46 -27.85 29.01
C PRO A 26 6.18 -26.79 30.09
N LEU A 27 4.97 -26.25 30.10
CA LEU A 27 4.52 -25.21 31.03
C LEU A 27 4.36 -25.78 32.45
N LYS A 28 5.33 -25.49 33.33
CA LYS A 28 5.27 -25.86 34.75
C LYS A 28 4.33 -24.94 35.53
N ILE A 29 3.04 -25.26 35.52
CA ILE A 29 2.06 -24.71 36.45
C ILE A 29 2.50 -25.08 37.88
N LYS A 30 2.63 -24.09 38.76
CA LYS A 30 2.87 -24.30 40.20
C LYS A 30 1.70 -23.76 41.01
N LEU A 31 0.82 -24.65 41.48
CA LEU A 31 -0.03 -24.32 42.63
C LEU A 31 0.87 -24.15 43.87
N LYS A 32 0.49 -23.22 44.74
CA LYS A 32 1.16 -22.96 46.02
C LYS A 32 0.19 -23.34 47.16
N VAL A 33 0.15 -24.62 47.48
CA VAL A 33 -0.40 -25.11 48.75
C VAL A 33 0.72 -25.07 49.80
N GLY A 34 0.35 -24.87 51.07
CA GLY A 34 1.29 -24.92 52.20
C GLY A 34 1.63 -26.36 52.61
N GLY A 35 2.56 -26.49 53.56
CA GLY A 35 3.02 -27.79 54.06
C GLY A 35 4.54 -27.91 53.97
N SER A 36 5.16 -28.09 55.13
CA SER A 36 6.51 -28.59 55.30
C SER A 36 6.59 -30.08 54.93
N GLU A 37 7.71 -30.53 54.37
CA GLU A 37 8.62 -31.36 55.19
C GLU A 37 10.05 -31.39 54.61
N VAL A 38 10.91 -32.19 55.24
CA VAL A 38 12.37 -32.18 55.10
C VAL A 38 12.89 -33.15 54.04
N THR A 39 14.11 -32.91 53.56
CA THR A 39 15.03 -33.98 53.15
C THR A 39 16.45 -33.42 53.11
N GLU A 40 17.31 -33.90 54.02
CA GLU A 40 18.76 -33.75 53.87
C GLU A 40 19.30 -34.81 52.91
N LEU A 41 20.44 -34.55 52.29
CA LEU A 41 21.58 -35.48 52.23
C LEU A 41 22.81 -34.79 51.61
N SER A 42 24.01 -35.23 51.99
CA SER A 42 25.27 -34.50 51.82
C SER A 42 25.83 -34.49 50.40
N GLY A 43 26.55 -33.41 50.06
CA GLY A 43 27.42 -33.30 48.88
C GLY A 43 28.64 -32.43 49.19
N SER A 44 29.84 -32.84 48.76
CA SER A 44 31.10 -32.16 49.02
C SER A 44 31.19 -30.78 48.36
N GLY A 45 31.89 -29.85 49.00
CA GLY A 45 31.86 -28.42 48.65
C GLY A 45 32.76 -28.00 47.47
N HIS A 46 32.39 -26.87 46.86
CA HIS A 46 33.25 -25.99 46.07
C HIS A 46 32.63 -24.57 46.08
N ASP A 47 33.48 -23.54 46.24
CA ASP A 47 33.26 -22.11 45.96
C ASP A 47 31.88 -21.47 46.25
N PHE A 48 31.74 -20.89 47.46
CA PHE A 48 31.04 -19.60 47.63
C PHE A 48 31.95 -18.49 47.06
N ASP A 49 31.51 -17.37 46.47
CA ASP A 49 30.16 -16.77 46.43
C ASP A 49 29.84 -16.02 45.08
N ASP A 50 30.76 -16.01 44.11
CA ASP A 50 30.80 -15.00 43.02
C ASP A 50 29.57 -14.99 42.07
N ARG A 51 28.92 -16.15 41.84
CA ARG A 51 27.80 -16.26 40.88
C ARG A 51 26.58 -15.40 41.22
N SER A 52 26.42 -14.96 42.47
CA SER A 52 25.23 -14.24 42.95
C SER A 52 25.12 -12.81 42.40
N ASP A 53 26.21 -12.03 42.41
CA ASP A 53 26.12 -10.60 42.05
C ASP A 53 26.03 -10.38 40.53
N HIS A 54 26.55 -11.30 39.70
CA HIS A 54 26.39 -11.20 38.25
C HIS A 54 24.90 -11.25 37.83
N GLU A 55 24.05 -12.06 38.47
CA GLU A 55 22.61 -12.03 38.17
C GLU A 55 21.94 -10.75 38.71
N ARG A 56 22.36 -10.29 39.90
CA ARG A 56 21.88 -9.05 40.52
C ARG A 56 22.19 -7.81 39.65
N GLU A 57 23.40 -7.69 39.10
CA GLU A 57 23.75 -6.66 38.11
C GLU A 57 22.97 -6.82 36.81
N ARG A 58 22.82 -8.03 36.29
CA ARG A 58 22.00 -8.28 35.09
C ARG A 58 20.55 -7.83 35.28
N HIS A 59 20.02 -7.91 36.51
CA HIS A 59 18.69 -7.40 36.84
C HIS A 59 18.65 -5.87 37.02
N LYS A 60 19.63 -5.27 37.71
CA LYS A 60 19.81 -3.80 37.79
C LYS A 60 19.90 -3.17 36.39
N GLU A 61 20.69 -3.76 35.50
CA GLU A 61 20.89 -3.27 34.12
C GLU A 61 19.61 -3.37 33.27
N LYS A 62 18.88 -4.49 33.34
CA LYS A 62 17.54 -4.64 32.74
C LYS A 62 16.57 -3.56 33.23
N LYS A 63 16.55 -3.26 34.54
CA LYS A 63 15.71 -2.21 35.15
C LYS A 63 16.08 -0.81 34.63
N LYS A 64 17.39 -0.51 34.54
CA LYS A 64 17.94 0.74 33.98
C LYS A 64 17.60 0.91 32.50
N LYS A 65 17.73 -0.14 31.69
CA LYS A 65 17.30 -0.18 30.27
C LYS A 65 15.79 0.04 30.12
N LYS A 66 14.95 -0.58 30.97
CA LYS A 66 13.49 -0.38 30.96
C LYS A 66 13.11 1.07 31.29
N LYS A 67 13.70 1.69 32.32
CA LYS A 67 13.47 3.10 32.68
C LYS A 67 13.86 4.04 31.52
N LYS A 68 15.07 3.91 30.98
CA LYS A 68 15.56 4.75 29.87
C LYS A 68 14.71 4.60 28.60
N LYS A 69 14.10 3.42 28.36
CA LYS A 69 13.11 3.26 27.28
C LYS A 69 11.82 4.03 27.59
N SER A 70 11.26 3.90 28.79
CA SER A 70 10.02 4.61 29.17
C SER A 70 10.15 6.14 29.17
N GLU A 71 11.34 6.68 29.47
CA GLU A 71 11.64 8.10 29.36
C GLU A 71 11.69 8.52 27.88
N LYS A 72 12.48 7.81 27.05
CA LYS A 72 12.57 8.07 25.61
C LYS A 72 11.23 7.94 24.87
N ASP A 73 10.32 7.08 25.33
CA ASP A 73 8.98 6.93 24.75
C ASP A 73 7.99 8.00 25.28
N LYS A 74 8.23 8.60 26.46
CA LYS A 74 7.54 9.82 26.92
C LYS A 74 7.98 11.06 26.13
N ASP A 75 9.29 11.27 25.94
CA ASP A 75 9.83 12.45 25.25
C ASP A 75 9.26 12.57 23.81
N LYS A 76 9.15 11.44 23.11
CA LYS A 76 8.49 11.37 21.78
C LYS A 76 7.03 11.79 21.81
N TYR A 77 6.30 11.42 22.86
CA TYR A 77 4.89 11.75 22.99
C TYR A 77 4.71 13.27 23.19
N VAL A 78 5.60 13.90 23.96
CA VAL A 78 5.63 15.37 24.13
C VAL A 78 5.93 16.08 22.80
N ASP A 79 6.94 15.63 22.03
CA ASP A 79 7.21 16.17 20.68
C ASP A 79 6.00 16.03 19.73
N GLU A 80 5.36 14.86 19.69
CA GLU A 80 4.19 14.66 18.81
C GLU A 80 2.97 15.48 19.29
N GLU A 81 2.77 15.66 20.60
CA GLU A 81 1.69 16.50 21.12
C GLU A 81 1.94 18.00 20.85
N GLU A 82 3.14 18.51 21.12
CA GLU A 82 3.49 19.91 20.83
C GLU A 82 3.36 20.20 19.33
N ARG A 83 3.81 19.26 18.49
CA ARG A 83 3.65 19.31 17.04
C ARG A 83 2.20 19.18 16.56
N ARG A 84 1.28 18.67 17.38
CA ARG A 84 -0.17 18.75 17.14
C ARG A 84 -0.72 20.13 17.53
N ARG A 85 -0.35 20.64 18.72
CA ARG A 85 -0.75 21.99 19.19
C ARG A 85 -0.37 23.08 18.17
N ARG A 86 0.90 23.13 17.74
CA ARG A 86 1.40 24.07 16.71
C ARG A 86 0.67 23.96 15.34
N LYS A 87 0.13 22.79 14.99
CA LYS A 87 -0.67 22.61 13.75
C LYS A 87 -2.09 23.13 13.90
N GLU A 88 -2.71 22.89 15.06
CA GLU A 88 -4.08 23.35 15.34
C GLU A 88 -4.15 24.87 15.45
N GLU A 89 -3.18 25.48 16.14
CA GLU A 89 -2.99 26.93 16.20
C GLU A 89 -2.86 27.55 14.80
N LYS A 90 -2.01 26.98 13.94
CA LYS A 90 -1.87 27.43 12.54
C LYS A 90 -3.14 27.21 11.69
N ARG A 91 -4.03 26.30 12.10
CA ARG A 91 -5.36 26.14 11.47
C ARG A 91 -6.33 27.22 11.96
N LYS A 92 -6.44 27.41 13.28
CA LYS A 92 -7.26 28.45 13.92
C LYS A 92 -6.90 29.87 13.48
N ARG A 93 -5.60 30.15 13.25
CA ARG A 93 -5.16 31.43 12.67
C ARG A 93 -5.74 31.64 11.27
N ARG A 94 -5.65 30.65 10.38
CA ARG A 94 -6.22 30.72 9.03
C ARG A 94 -7.74 30.85 9.03
N GLU A 95 -8.42 30.14 9.94
CA GLU A 95 -9.87 30.25 10.14
C GLU A 95 -10.30 31.66 10.59
N ARG A 96 -9.44 32.41 11.30
CA ARG A 96 -9.66 33.84 11.60
C ARG A 96 -9.37 34.73 10.41
N GLU A 97 -8.21 34.58 9.78
CA GLU A 97 -7.80 35.35 8.59
C GLU A 97 -8.84 35.26 7.45
N GLN A 98 -9.46 34.08 7.25
CA GLN A 98 -10.56 33.89 6.31
C GLN A 98 -11.84 34.63 6.75
N LYS A 99 -12.28 34.47 8.00
CA LYS A 99 -13.47 35.16 8.52
C LYS A 99 -13.34 36.68 8.50
N GLU A 100 -12.15 37.20 8.79
CA GLU A 100 -11.84 38.64 8.71
C GLU A 100 -11.93 39.15 7.26
N SER A 101 -11.50 38.35 6.26
CA SER A 101 -11.72 38.70 4.85
C SER A 101 -13.19 38.60 4.39
N GLU A 102 -13.96 37.65 4.94
CA GLU A 102 -15.38 37.49 4.65
C GLU A 102 -16.21 38.65 5.24
N THR A 103 -15.91 39.10 6.46
CA THR A 103 -16.57 40.27 7.06
C THR A 103 -16.15 41.58 6.42
N ALA A 104 -14.90 41.71 5.95
CA ALA A 104 -14.46 42.88 5.18
C ALA A 104 -15.20 43.00 3.84
N ALA A 105 -15.44 41.89 3.12
CA ALA A 105 -16.21 41.88 1.89
C ALA A 105 -17.70 42.25 2.10
N ALA A 106 -18.29 41.85 3.23
CA ALA A 106 -19.68 42.14 3.57
C ALA A 106 -19.95 43.63 3.87
N ALA A 107 -18.92 44.45 4.13
CA ALA A 107 -19.06 45.88 4.40
C ALA A 107 -19.25 46.75 3.14
N CYS A 108 -19.17 46.17 1.93
CA CYS A 108 -19.17 46.89 0.65
C CYS A 108 -20.50 46.76 -0.14
N GLY A 109 -21.64 46.83 0.55
CA GLY A 109 -22.96 46.67 -0.06
C GLY A 109 -23.50 47.93 -0.75
N GLY A 110 -23.31 48.04 -2.07
CA GLY A 110 -24.10 48.93 -2.94
C GLY A 110 -25.39 48.25 -3.43
N PRO A 111 -26.47 48.99 -3.76
CA PRO A 111 -27.74 48.41 -4.18
C PRO A 111 -27.70 47.83 -5.61
N PRO A 112 -28.49 46.79 -5.92
CA PRO A 112 -28.54 46.16 -7.23
C PRO A 112 -29.37 46.96 -8.24
N ILE A 113 -29.04 46.81 -9.54
CA ILE A 113 -29.81 47.34 -10.67
C ILE A 113 -30.04 46.19 -11.68
N GLU A 114 -31.28 46.04 -12.13
CA GLU A 114 -31.73 45.01 -13.09
C GLU A 114 -31.14 45.19 -14.50
N PRO A 115 -30.97 44.11 -15.28
CA PRO A 115 -30.46 44.18 -16.66
C PRO A 115 -31.58 44.51 -17.67
N PHE A 116 -31.36 45.50 -18.54
CA PHE A 116 -32.24 45.76 -19.69
C PHE A 116 -31.47 46.12 -20.98
N THR A 117 -32.16 45.98 -22.12
CA THR A 117 -31.60 45.85 -23.49
C THR A 117 -31.53 47.15 -24.29
N LEU A 118 -30.71 47.23 -25.36
CA LEU A 118 -31.00 47.71 -26.76
C LEU A 118 -29.70 47.86 -27.64
N PRO A 119 -29.72 48.09 -28.99
CA PRO A 119 -28.85 47.31 -29.91
C PRO A 119 -28.18 48.00 -31.15
N LYS A 120 -27.39 47.19 -31.89
CA LYS A 120 -27.18 47.11 -33.39
C LYS A 120 -26.65 48.30 -34.25
N SER A 121 -25.50 48.03 -34.90
CA SER A 121 -25.18 48.21 -36.36
C SER A 121 -23.84 47.47 -36.64
N ILE A 122 -23.59 46.67 -37.71
CA ILE A 122 -23.66 46.85 -39.18
C ILE A 122 -22.64 47.91 -39.67
N SER A 123 -21.61 47.62 -40.50
CA SER A 123 -21.05 46.34 -41.03
C SER A 123 -19.47 46.42 -41.07
N VAL A 124 -18.59 45.91 -41.95
CA VAL A 124 -18.54 45.44 -43.38
C VAL A 124 -17.52 44.27 -43.50
N SER A 125 -17.48 43.54 -44.64
CA SER A 125 -16.60 42.38 -44.94
C SER A 125 -15.14 42.69 -45.34
N LEU A 126 -14.25 41.68 -45.26
CA LEU A 126 -13.16 41.40 -46.23
C LEU A 126 -12.61 39.95 -46.07
N GLU A 127 -12.19 39.32 -47.17
CA GLU A 127 -11.65 37.94 -47.27
C GLU A 127 -10.14 37.84 -46.89
N PRO A 128 -9.56 36.65 -46.59
CA PRO A 128 -8.93 35.84 -47.65
C PRO A 128 -8.78 34.29 -47.49
N ASP A 129 -9.05 33.58 -48.59
CA ASP A 129 -8.33 32.40 -49.17
C ASP A 129 -8.36 30.99 -48.52
N GLU A 130 -8.07 29.97 -49.35
CA GLU A 130 -8.22 28.53 -49.08
C GLU A 130 -6.91 27.77 -48.82
N LYS A 131 -7.02 26.59 -48.18
CA LYS A 131 -6.55 25.33 -48.82
C LYS A 131 -7.22 24.04 -48.34
N LYS A 132 -7.67 23.24 -49.31
CA LYS A 132 -8.18 21.85 -49.20
C LYS A 132 -7.04 20.89 -48.77
N LYS A 133 -7.22 19.60 -48.46
CA LYS A 133 -7.81 18.46 -49.23
C LYS A 133 -7.53 17.17 -48.44
N LYS A 134 -8.38 16.15 -48.31
CA LYS A 134 -9.84 15.92 -48.47
C LYS A 134 -10.16 14.65 -47.62
N LYS A 135 -11.36 14.48 -47.07
CA LYS A 135 -11.88 13.16 -46.63
C LYS A 135 -13.09 12.82 -47.49
N ASP A 136 -13.11 11.63 -48.08
CA ASP A 136 -14.21 11.18 -48.94
C ASP A 136 -15.20 10.27 -48.19
N ARG A 137 -16.48 10.44 -48.51
CA ARG A 137 -17.58 9.52 -48.22
C ARG A 137 -18.71 9.87 -49.19
N PHE A 138 -19.13 8.90 -50.00
CA PHE A 138 -20.33 9.02 -50.84
C PHE A 138 -21.20 7.77 -50.63
N GLU A 139 -22.45 7.87 -51.03
CA GLU A 139 -23.52 6.90 -50.73
C GLU A 139 -24.13 6.36 -52.03
N GLY A 140 -25.22 5.60 -51.91
CA GLY A 140 -25.97 5.03 -53.03
C GLY A 140 -26.00 3.50 -53.00
N GLU A 141 -27.07 2.84 -53.45
CA GLU A 141 -28.46 3.31 -53.61
C GLU A 141 -29.39 2.07 -53.59
N LEU A 142 -30.70 2.25 -53.74
CA LEU A 142 -31.68 1.14 -53.70
C LEU A 142 -32.12 0.72 -55.11
N GLU A 143 -32.32 -0.58 -55.32
CA GLU A 143 -33.07 -1.12 -56.46
C GLU A 143 -34.01 -2.25 -55.98
N VAL A 144 -35.17 -2.40 -56.62
CA VAL A 144 -36.30 -3.20 -56.13
C VAL A 144 -37.06 -3.88 -57.28
N GLU A 145 -37.13 -5.21 -57.29
CA GLU A 145 -38.16 -6.09 -57.90
C GLU A 145 -37.88 -7.54 -57.41
N LYS A 146 -38.78 -8.55 -57.41
CA LYS A 146 -40.19 -8.69 -57.85
C LYS A 146 -40.91 -9.70 -56.91
N PHE A 147 -42.22 -9.95 -57.07
CA PHE A 147 -43.06 -10.63 -56.06
C PHE A 147 -44.05 -11.67 -56.67
N HIS A 148 -44.48 -12.66 -55.86
CA HIS A 148 -45.62 -13.61 -56.01
C HIS A 148 -45.42 -14.89 -56.86
N PRO A 149 -46.25 -15.96 -56.68
CA PRO A 149 -47.16 -16.32 -55.57
C PRO A 149 -46.92 -17.77 -55.00
N ALA A 150 -47.77 -18.18 -54.05
CA ALA A 150 -47.61 -19.40 -53.22
C ALA A 150 -48.24 -20.70 -53.76
N VAL A 151 -47.70 -21.85 -53.29
CA VAL A 151 -48.40 -23.14 -53.13
C VAL A 151 -48.04 -23.72 -51.75
N LYS A 152 -48.86 -24.62 -51.20
CA LYS A 152 -48.71 -25.26 -49.87
C LYS A 152 -48.26 -26.72 -50.03
N SER A 153 -47.48 -27.26 -49.10
CA SER A 153 -47.88 -28.46 -48.32
C SER A 153 -46.90 -28.83 -47.20
N GLU A 154 -47.39 -29.72 -46.33
CA GLU A 154 -46.67 -30.66 -45.45
C GLU A 154 -45.84 -30.17 -44.25
N VAL A 155 -45.68 -31.12 -43.32
CA VAL A 155 -45.23 -30.97 -41.94
C VAL A 155 -44.31 -32.15 -41.65
N GLU A 156 -43.10 -31.86 -41.17
CA GLU A 156 -42.35 -32.84 -40.40
C GLU A 156 -41.68 -32.17 -39.20
N GLN A 157 -41.44 -32.95 -38.15
CA GLN A 157 -40.92 -32.46 -36.87
C GLN A 157 -39.47 -32.86 -36.69
N GLN A 158 -38.85 -32.26 -35.66
CA GLN A 158 -37.52 -32.59 -35.14
C GLN A 158 -36.35 -32.10 -36.04
N GLY A 159 -35.21 -31.73 -35.48
CA GLY A 159 -34.93 -31.74 -34.04
C GLY A 159 -33.60 -31.19 -33.59
N ASP A 160 -33.06 -30.14 -34.23
CA ASP A 160 -31.80 -29.55 -33.77
C ASP A 160 -31.80 -28.02 -33.83
N ARG A 161 -32.18 -27.39 -32.70
CA ARG A 161 -31.74 -26.02 -32.42
C ARG A 161 -30.41 -26.16 -31.70
N PRO A 162 -29.28 -25.63 -32.22
CA PRO A 162 -28.05 -25.61 -31.45
C PRO A 162 -28.36 -24.87 -30.16
N VAL A 163 -28.19 -25.57 -29.03
CA VAL A 163 -28.29 -24.96 -27.71
C VAL A 163 -27.40 -23.73 -27.76
N ARG A 164 -27.97 -22.53 -27.60
CA ARG A 164 -27.18 -21.36 -27.23
C ARG A 164 -26.53 -21.76 -25.93
N SER A 165 -25.27 -22.20 -26.00
CA SER A 165 -24.51 -22.52 -24.81
C SER A 165 -24.52 -21.25 -23.99
N CYS A 166 -25.24 -21.30 -22.88
CA CYS A 166 -25.19 -20.28 -21.86
C CYS A 166 -23.71 -20.21 -21.52
N ARG A 167 -23.02 -19.21 -22.07
CA ARG A 167 -21.59 -19.03 -21.85
C ARG A 167 -21.48 -18.48 -20.45
N THR A 168 -21.64 -19.39 -19.49
CA THR A 168 -21.17 -19.28 -18.13
C THR A 168 -19.67 -19.05 -18.27
N GLN A 169 -19.34 -17.77 -18.43
CA GLN A 169 -18.19 -17.21 -17.75
C GLN A 169 -18.30 -17.78 -16.35
N GLN A 170 -17.34 -18.63 -15.99
CA GLN A 170 -17.19 -19.06 -14.62
C GLN A 170 -16.80 -17.78 -13.88
N GLU A 171 -17.80 -17.04 -13.44
CA GLU A 171 -17.60 -15.82 -12.68
C GLU A 171 -16.92 -16.26 -11.39
N ASN A 172 -15.60 -16.10 -11.36
CA ASN A 172 -14.79 -16.44 -10.21
C ASN A 172 -15.28 -15.57 -9.06
N GLU A 173 -16.16 -16.13 -8.23
CA GLU A 173 -16.72 -15.52 -7.04
C GLU A 173 -15.55 -15.17 -6.10
N SER A 174 -15.04 -13.95 -6.26
CA SER A 174 -13.88 -13.47 -5.54
C SER A 174 -14.17 -13.60 -4.06
N THR A 175 -13.41 -14.46 -3.36
CA THR A 175 -13.65 -14.71 -1.94
C THR A 175 -13.61 -13.39 -1.16
N PRO A 176 -14.33 -13.23 -0.04
CA PRO A 176 -14.30 -11.99 0.75
C PRO A 176 -12.88 -11.54 1.13
N ARG A 177 -11.98 -12.51 1.24
CA ARG A 177 -10.55 -12.35 1.46
C ARG A 177 -9.83 -11.75 0.24
N GLN A 178 -10.05 -12.28 -0.97
CA GLN A 178 -9.54 -11.69 -2.21
C GLN A 178 -10.08 -10.26 -2.41
N GLN A 179 -11.39 -10.03 -2.21
CA GLN A 179 -11.99 -8.69 -2.28
C GLN A 179 -11.31 -7.67 -1.35
N LEU A 180 -10.95 -8.09 -0.13
CA LEU A 180 -10.21 -7.28 0.84
C LEU A 180 -8.75 -7.02 0.40
N LEU A 181 -8.04 -8.03 -0.12
CA LEU A 181 -6.68 -7.85 -0.65
C LEU A 181 -6.67 -6.94 -1.87
N GLU A 182 -7.63 -7.08 -2.79
CA GLU A 182 -7.82 -6.15 -3.91
C GLU A 182 -8.15 -4.73 -3.43
N HIS A 183 -8.97 -4.58 -2.36
CA HIS A 183 -9.22 -3.27 -1.78
C HIS A 183 -7.90 -2.65 -1.33
N PHE A 184 -7.05 -3.37 -0.60
CA PHE A 184 -5.73 -2.87 -0.22
C PHE A 184 -4.87 -2.52 -1.44
N LEU A 185 -4.78 -3.41 -2.43
CA LEU A 185 -4.01 -3.16 -3.66
C LEU A 185 -4.47 -1.87 -4.37
N ARG A 186 -5.78 -1.68 -4.58
CA ARG A 186 -6.36 -0.47 -5.18
C ARG A 186 -6.03 0.80 -4.39
N GLN A 187 -6.01 0.74 -3.06
CA GLN A 187 -5.64 1.91 -2.24
C GLN A 187 -4.13 2.19 -2.22
N LEU A 188 -3.29 1.15 -2.36
CA LEU A 188 -1.84 1.27 -2.46
C LEU A 188 -1.40 1.83 -3.81
N GLN A 189 -1.98 1.34 -4.91
CA GLN A 189 -1.75 1.87 -6.27
C GLN A 189 -2.12 3.36 -6.36
N ARG A 190 -3.19 3.82 -5.68
CA ARG A 190 -3.53 5.26 -5.53
C ARG A 190 -2.50 6.08 -4.73
N LYS A 191 -1.40 5.50 -4.25
CA LYS A 191 -0.25 6.21 -3.66
C LYS A 191 1.00 6.19 -4.53
N ASP A 192 0.95 5.50 -5.68
CA ASP A 192 1.96 5.50 -6.73
C ASP A 192 1.36 6.02 -8.06
N PRO A 193 1.07 7.34 -8.17
CA PRO A 193 0.50 7.92 -9.39
C PRO A 193 1.47 7.94 -10.58
N HIS A 194 2.74 7.56 -10.40
CA HIS A 194 3.74 7.48 -11.45
C HIS A 194 3.97 6.04 -11.94
N GLY A 195 3.34 5.04 -11.30
CA GLY A 195 3.46 3.63 -11.68
C GLY A 195 4.85 3.02 -11.46
N PHE A 196 5.68 3.59 -10.58
CA PHE A 196 7.03 3.08 -10.29
C PHE A 196 7.05 1.62 -9.78
N PHE A 197 5.94 1.14 -9.23
CA PHE A 197 5.77 -0.22 -8.72
C PHE A 197 4.69 -1.00 -9.49
N ALA A 198 4.25 -0.52 -10.66
CA ALA A 198 3.10 -1.08 -11.37
C ALA A 198 3.37 -2.43 -12.04
N CYS A 199 4.61 -2.66 -12.50
CA CYS A 199 5.04 -3.81 -13.30
C CYS A 199 6.43 -4.30 -12.84
N PRO A 200 6.88 -5.50 -13.24
CA PRO A 200 8.20 -6.02 -12.89
C PRO A 200 9.33 -5.12 -13.40
N VAL A 201 10.36 -4.91 -12.57
CA VAL A 201 11.56 -4.16 -12.95
C VAL A 201 12.48 -5.03 -13.80
N THR A 202 12.90 -4.53 -14.96
CA THR A 202 13.79 -5.23 -15.89
C THR A 202 15.20 -4.62 -15.91
N ASP A 203 16.22 -5.42 -16.23
CA ASP A 203 17.60 -4.94 -16.28
C ASP A 203 17.84 -3.85 -17.34
N ALA A 204 16.94 -3.71 -18.32
CA ALA A 204 16.96 -2.64 -19.32
C ALA A 204 16.63 -1.26 -18.74
N ILE A 205 15.78 -1.18 -17.70
CA ILE A 205 15.46 0.08 -17.00
C ILE A 205 16.26 0.26 -15.70
N ALA A 206 16.81 -0.83 -15.16
CA ALA A 206 17.58 -0.86 -13.93
C ALA A 206 18.77 -1.84 -14.08
N PRO A 207 19.91 -1.41 -14.65
CA PRO A 207 21.04 -2.29 -14.92
C PRO A 207 21.50 -3.10 -13.70
N GLY A 208 21.58 -4.43 -13.86
CA GLY A 208 22.02 -5.37 -12.83
C GLY A 208 21.02 -5.60 -11.69
N TYR A 209 19.76 -5.18 -11.83
CA TYR A 209 18.70 -5.40 -10.85
C TYR A 209 18.49 -6.89 -10.54
N SER A 210 18.44 -7.76 -11.56
CA SER A 210 18.31 -9.23 -11.39
C SER A 210 19.45 -9.85 -10.58
N SER A 211 20.66 -9.28 -10.70
CA SER A 211 21.84 -9.74 -9.97
C SER A 211 21.82 -9.33 -8.50
N ILE A 212 21.19 -8.20 -8.17
CA ILE A 212 21.14 -7.63 -6.82
C ILE A 212 19.89 -8.10 -6.05
N ILE A 213 18.72 -8.09 -6.69
CA ILE A 213 17.41 -8.37 -6.08
C ILE A 213 16.99 -9.81 -6.39
N LYS A 214 17.08 -10.69 -5.39
CA LYS A 214 16.83 -12.14 -5.55
C LYS A 214 15.35 -12.54 -5.64
N HIS A 215 14.46 -11.71 -5.10
CA HIS A 215 13.02 -11.94 -5.11
C HIS A 215 12.31 -10.66 -5.57
N PRO A 216 12.23 -10.38 -6.89
CA PRO A 216 11.50 -9.24 -7.42
C PRO A 216 10.01 -9.34 -7.06
N MET A 217 9.37 -8.18 -6.89
CA MET A 217 7.95 -8.07 -6.55
C MET A 217 7.42 -6.70 -6.94
N ASP A 218 6.18 -6.64 -7.42
CA ASP A 218 5.51 -5.45 -7.97
C ASP A 218 3.98 -5.60 -7.88
N PHE A 219 3.23 -4.53 -8.17
CA PHE A 219 1.77 -4.55 -8.06
C PHE A 219 1.04 -5.44 -9.07
N SER A 220 1.59 -5.74 -10.25
CA SER A 220 0.98 -6.67 -11.20
C SER A 220 1.15 -8.12 -10.73
N THR A 221 2.36 -8.50 -10.29
CA THR A 221 2.58 -9.81 -9.64
C THR A 221 1.67 -9.98 -8.42
N ILE A 222 1.60 -9.00 -7.52
CA ILE A 222 0.69 -9.04 -6.35
C ILE A 222 -0.79 -9.16 -6.78
N LYS A 223 -1.21 -8.49 -7.87
CA LYS A 223 -2.58 -8.60 -8.40
C LYS A 223 -2.90 -10.02 -8.83
N ASP A 224 -1.99 -10.66 -9.54
CA ASP A 224 -2.23 -11.98 -10.12
C ASP A 224 -2.18 -13.06 -9.04
N LYS A 225 -1.29 -12.93 -8.05
CA LYS A 225 -1.33 -13.76 -6.83
C LYS A 225 -2.64 -13.65 -6.03
N ILE A 226 -3.34 -12.50 -6.08
CA ILE A 226 -4.70 -12.37 -5.52
C ILE A 226 -5.71 -13.14 -6.38
N LYS A 227 -5.71 -12.97 -7.71
CA LYS A 227 -6.63 -13.71 -8.61
C LYS A 227 -6.51 -15.22 -8.44
N ASN A 228 -5.27 -15.71 -8.40
CA ASN A 228 -4.89 -17.11 -8.27
C ASN A 228 -5.15 -17.67 -6.85
N ASN A 229 -5.60 -16.83 -5.90
CA ASN A 229 -5.86 -17.19 -4.51
C ASN A 229 -4.61 -17.73 -3.76
N GLU A 230 -3.40 -17.40 -4.23
CA GLU A 230 -2.11 -17.94 -3.73
C GLU A 230 -1.77 -17.47 -2.31
N TYR A 231 -2.16 -16.25 -1.94
CA TYR A 231 -2.12 -15.82 -0.55
C TYR A 231 -3.09 -16.68 0.26
N ASN A 232 -2.72 -17.10 1.46
CA ASN A 232 -3.58 -17.72 2.45
C ASN A 232 -3.96 -16.71 3.54
N THR A 233 -2.99 -15.96 4.07
CA THR A 233 -3.20 -14.91 5.06
C THR A 233 -2.96 -13.50 4.53
N ILE A 234 -3.53 -12.50 5.21
CA ILE A 234 -3.25 -11.07 4.97
C ILE A 234 -1.78 -10.74 5.32
N THR A 235 -1.11 -11.58 6.12
CA THR A 235 0.30 -11.41 6.48
C THR A 235 1.24 -11.64 5.29
N GLU A 236 0.94 -12.62 4.42
CA GLU A 236 1.73 -12.88 3.20
C GLU A 236 1.61 -11.73 2.19
N PHE A 237 0.40 -11.22 1.94
CA PHE A 237 0.21 -10.01 1.11
C PHE A 237 1.00 -8.81 1.66
N LYS A 238 1.03 -8.65 2.99
CA LYS A 238 1.84 -7.62 3.66
C LYS A 238 3.35 -7.88 3.59
N ALA A 239 3.78 -9.13 3.44
CA ALA A 239 5.17 -9.49 3.22
C ALA A 239 5.60 -9.14 1.79
N ASP A 240 4.84 -9.51 0.76
CA ASP A 240 5.12 -9.17 -0.64
C ASP A 240 5.10 -7.65 -0.87
N PHE A 241 4.10 -6.94 -0.33
CA PHE A 241 4.06 -5.47 -0.38
C PHE A 241 5.28 -4.82 0.30
N LYS A 242 5.76 -5.41 1.41
CA LYS A 242 6.98 -4.95 2.09
C LYS A 242 8.22 -5.25 1.25
N LEU A 243 8.33 -6.46 0.69
CA LEU A 243 9.42 -6.91 -0.18
C LEU A 243 9.57 -5.98 -1.41
N MET A 244 8.48 -5.67 -2.10
CA MET A 244 8.43 -4.69 -3.20
C MET A 244 9.05 -3.34 -2.80
N CYS A 245 8.65 -2.80 -1.63
CA CYS A 245 9.19 -1.52 -1.13
C CYS A 245 10.66 -1.63 -0.69
N ASP A 246 11.04 -2.73 -0.03
CA ASP A 246 12.39 -2.95 0.47
C ASP A 246 13.38 -3.18 -0.68
N ASN A 247 13.02 -3.94 -1.70
CA ASN A 247 13.80 -4.14 -2.93
C ASN A 247 14.15 -2.79 -3.57
N ALA A 248 13.16 -1.91 -3.70
CA ALA A 248 13.37 -0.56 -4.21
C ALA A 248 14.27 0.29 -3.30
N MET A 249 14.24 0.08 -1.98
CA MET A 249 15.14 0.75 -1.02
C MET A 249 16.54 0.13 -0.92
N VAL A 250 16.74 -1.12 -1.38
CA VAL A 250 18.03 -1.80 -1.47
C VAL A 250 18.77 -1.42 -2.76
N TYR A 251 18.07 -1.47 -3.91
CA TYR A 251 18.68 -1.13 -5.20
C TYR A 251 18.92 0.38 -5.36
N ASN A 252 17.97 1.23 -4.95
CA ASN A 252 18.08 2.67 -5.17
C ASN A 252 18.70 3.41 -3.97
N ARG A 253 19.53 4.41 -4.26
CA ARG A 253 20.13 5.27 -3.23
C ARG A 253 19.08 6.11 -2.48
N PRO A 254 19.28 6.46 -1.19
CA PRO A 254 18.33 7.23 -0.38
C PRO A 254 17.93 8.61 -0.95
N GLU A 255 18.79 9.18 -1.79
CA GLU A 255 18.58 10.47 -2.46
C GLU A 255 17.56 10.39 -3.61
N THR A 256 17.29 9.20 -4.17
CA THR A 256 16.47 9.00 -5.37
C THR A 256 14.97 9.21 -5.14
N VAL A 257 14.23 9.47 -6.22
CA VAL A 257 12.75 9.49 -6.20
C VAL A 257 12.18 8.12 -5.81
N TYR A 258 12.76 7.03 -6.32
CA TYR A 258 12.28 5.65 -6.10
C TYR A 258 12.39 5.23 -4.63
N TYR A 259 13.54 5.44 -3.98
CA TYR A 259 13.70 5.17 -2.55
C TYR A 259 12.72 5.99 -1.69
N LYS A 260 12.58 7.29 -2.00
CA LYS A 260 11.68 8.21 -1.28
C LYS A 260 10.21 7.81 -1.47
N ALA A 261 9.82 7.38 -2.67
CA ALA A 261 8.50 6.86 -2.98
C ALA A 261 8.23 5.55 -2.21
N ALA A 262 9.13 4.56 -2.31
CA ALA A 262 9.01 3.27 -1.62
C ALA A 262 8.86 3.44 -0.10
N LYS A 263 9.71 4.26 0.52
CA LYS A 263 9.67 4.53 1.97
C LYS A 263 8.37 5.19 2.43
N LYS A 264 7.83 6.11 1.61
CA LYS A 264 6.54 6.79 1.84
C LYS A 264 5.36 5.84 1.63
N LEU A 265 5.40 5.04 0.57
CA LEU A 265 4.41 4.02 0.23
C LEU A 265 4.32 2.97 1.34
N LEU A 266 5.45 2.39 1.76
CA LEU A 266 5.54 1.41 2.84
C LEU A 266 4.90 1.92 4.14
N HIS A 267 5.32 3.11 4.61
CA HIS A 267 4.79 3.68 5.85
C HIS A 267 3.28 3.96 5.77
N THR A 268 2.81 4.54 4.66
CA THR A 268 1.39 4.86 4.49
C THR A 268 0.53 3.62 4.29
N GLY A 269 1.02 2.62 3.57
CA GLY A 269 0.37 1.33 3.34
C GLY A 269 0.18 0.51 4.62
N PHE A 270 1.22 0.34 5.43
CA PHE A 270 1.08 -0.32 6.73
C PHE A 270 0.13 0.42 7.67
N LYS A 271 0.21 1.76 7.72
CA LYS A 271 -0.69 2.60 8.54
C LYS A 271 -2.15 2.55 8.07
N MET A 272 -2.38 2.37 6.77
CA MET A 272 -3.71 2.16 6.19
C MET A 272 -4.25 0.77 6.53
N MET A 273 -3.50 -0.29 6.23
CA MET A 273 -3.94 -1.68 6.44
C MET A 273 -4.30 -1.94 7.90
N SER A 274 -3.45 -1.52 8.86
CA SER A 274 -3.77 -1.68 10.29
C SER A 274 -5.07 -0.98 10.70
N LYS A 275 -5.36 0.21 10.16
CA LYS A 275 -6.62 0.93 10.45
C LYS A 275 -7.85 0.23 9.89
N VAL A 276 -7.76 -0.35 8.70
CA VAL A 276 -8.88 -1.09 8.10
C VAL A 276 -9.13 -2.38 8.86
N LEU A 277 -8.08 -3.15 9.17
CA LEU A 277 -8.19 -4.38 9.97
C LEU A 277 -8.77 -4.11 11.36
N GLN A 278 -8.36 -3.03 12.03
CA GLN A 278 -8.97 -2.60 13.29
C GLN A 278 -10.45 -2.25 13.14
N ARG A 279 -10.87 -1.60 12.05
CA ARG A 279 -12.29 -1.31 11.78
C ARG A 279 -13.09 -2.57 11.54
N CYS A 280 -12.59 -3.50 10.73
CA CYS A 280 -13.27 -4.79 10.48
C CYS A 280 -13.47 -5.58 11.78
N LEU A 281 -12.46 -5.62 12.66
CA LEU A 281 -12.59 -6.27 13.98
C LEU A 281 -13.65 -5.57 14.85
N LEU A 282 -13.74 -4.24 14.80
CA LEU A 282 -14.74 -3.44 15.53
C LEU A 282 -16.12 -3.38 14.86
N THR A 283 -16.37 -4.15 13.80
CA THR A 283 -17.70 -4.33 13.19
C THR A 283 -18.24 -5.76 13.34
N PHE A 284 -17.56 -6.61 14.10
CA PHE A 284 -17.98 -7.99 14.43
C PHE A 284 -18.07 -8.25 15.95
N PHE A 285 -18.07 -7.18 16.76
CA PHE A 285 -18.31 -7.15 18.20
C PHE A 285 -19.14 -5.90 18.54
#